data_AF-A0A926QHV3-F1
#
_entry.id   AF-A0A926QHV3-F1
#
_cell.length_a   1.000
_cell.length_b   1.000
_cell.length_c   1.000
_cell.angle_alpha   90.00
_cell.angle_beta   90.00
_cell.angle_gamma   90.00
#
_symmetry.space_group_name_H-M   'P 1'
#
loop_
_entity.id
_entity.type
_entity.pdbx_description
1 polymer ?
#
loop_
_entity_poly.entity_id
_entity_poly.type
_entity_poly.pdbx_seq_one_letter_code
_entity_poly.pdbx_strand_id
1 'polypeptide(L)'
;MGRKVIFIIFLIIICTSLVVNIRFYYNIHNFKGSAMQMNNSLEQSVKQLSDKLSNTNLIIENLKSESENLKNNNAEIIGKLHALETDSAMRLEDETNIKKIYKIIDSLPEVSKKLAFIKELRNEKGIYYLVLDYVNWFSGDDAKKAAKEDNNPNAASLSNNFYIRNERVENDKVVLGNDAMIYELNGAMLKYIEFNEFTSEKSNTTNRLFNILFVSDKLILLEEQYRP
;
A
#
# COMPACT_ATOMS: atom_id res chain seq x y z
N MET A 1 -22.12 -86.16 -81.62
CA MET A 1 -21.35 -84.94 -81.22
C MET A 1 -22.13 -83.97 -80.32
N GLY A 2 -23.46 -83.83 -80.44
CA GLY A 2 -24.22 -82.80 -79.68
C GLY A 2 -24.17 -82.87 -78.15
N ARG A 3 -24.11 -84.06 -77.54
CA ARG A 3 -24.16 -84.19 -76.06
C ARG A 3 -22.93 -83.62 -75.33
N LYS A 4 -21.73 -83.66 -75.92
CA LYS A 4 -20.50 -83.12 -75.30
C LYS A 4 -20.47 -81.59 -75.33
N VAL A 5 -20.97 -80.98 -76.40
CA VAL A 5 -21.04 -79.52 -76.55
C VAL A 5 -22.04 -78.92 -75.55
N ILE A 6 -23.22 -79.55 -75.39
CA ILE A 6 -24.23 -79.12 -74.42
C ILE A 6 -23.69 -79.19 -72.99
N PHE A 7 -22.94 -80.25 -72.66
CA PHE A 7 -22.34 -80.39 -71.32
C PHE A 7 -21.30 -79.31 -71.02
N ILE A 8 -20.45 -78.95 -71.99
CA ILE A 8 -19.44 -77.89 -71.83
C ILE A 8 -20.12 -76.53 -71.63
N ILE A 9 -21.17 -76.23 -72.39
CA ILE A 9 -21.95 -74.98 -72.21
C ILE A 9 -22.56 -74.92 -70.82
N PHE A 10 -23.17 -76.02 -70.35
CA PHE A 10 -23.72 -76.10 -68.99
C PHE A 10 -22.65 -75.89 -67.93
N LEU A 11 -21.46 -76.48 -68.09
CA LEU A 11 -20.35 -76.31 -67.17
C LEU A 11 -19.88 -74.85 -67.10
N ILE A 12 -19.79 -74.17 -68.26
CA ILE A 12 -19.41 -72.75 -68.32
C ILE A 12 -20.44 -71.88 -67.60
N ILE A 13 -21.74 -72.14 -67.81
CA ILE A 13 -22.82 -71.39 -67.14
C ILE A 13 -22.77 -71.61 -65.62
N ILE A 14 -22.52 -72.83 -65.16
CA ILE A 14 -22.38 -73.14 -63.74
C ILE A 14 -21.16 -72.41 -63.16
N CYS A 15 -20.01 -72.46 -63.85
CA CYS A 15 -18.80 -71.77 -63.40
C CYS A 15 -18.96 -70.24 -63.34
N THR A 16 -19.59 -69.63 -64.34
CA THR A 16 -19.82 -68.17 -64.34
C THR A 16 -20.82 -67.77 -63.26
N SER A 17 -21.89 -68.55 -63.06
CA SER A 17 -22.84 -68.35 -61.96
C SER A 17 -22.17 -68.45 -60.59
N LEU A 18 -21.25 -69.40 -60.41
CA LEU A 18 -20.51 -69.58 -59.17
C LEU A 18 -19.59 -68.39 -58.89
N VAL A 19 -18.86 -67.90 -59.90
CA VAL A 19 -17.97 -66.74 -59.78
C VAL A 19 -18.75 -65.46 -59.45
N VAL A 20 -19.90 -65.25 -60.08
CA VAL A 20 -20.78 -64.10 -59.79
C VAL A 20 -21.30 -64.18 -58.35
N ASN A 21 -21.77 -65.35 -57.91
CA ASN A 21 -22.23 -65.54 -56.53
C ASN A 21 -21.12 -65.33 -55.50
N ILE A 22 -19.90 -65.82 -55.76
CA ILE A 22 -18.75 -65.62 -54.85
C ILE A 22 -18.41 -64.12 -54.76
N ARG A 23 -18.36 -63.40 -55.89
CA ARG A 23 -18.13 -61.95 -55.88
C ARG A 23 -19.22 -61.19 -55.15
N PHE A 24 -20.48 -61.57 -55.35
CA PHE A 24 -21.62 -60.94 -54.68
C PHE A 24 -21.57 -61.16 -53.16
N TYR A 25 -21.28 -62.40 -52.72
CA TYR A 25 -21.10 -62.72 -51.31
C TYR A 25 -19.94 -61.93 -50.68
N TYR A 26 -18.80 -61.84 -51.38
CA TYR A 26 -17.64 -61.08 -50.90
C TYR A 26 -17.96 -59.58 -50.76
N ASN A 27 -18.65 -58.99 -51.73
CA ASN A 27 -19.06 -57.58 -51.67
C ASN A 27 -20.04 -57.31 -50.52
N ILE A 28 -21.03 -58.19 -50.29
CA ILE A 28 -21.96 -58.04 -49.16
C ILE A 28 -21.22 -58.15 -47.83
N HIS A 29 -20.30 -59.10 -47.69
CA HIS A 29 -19.53 -59.28 -46.47
C HIS A 29 -18.64 -58.07 -46.17
N ASN A 30 -17.95 -57.54 -47.18
CA ASN A 30 -17.12 -56.34 -47.04
C ASN A 30 -17.95 -55.09 -46.76
N PHE A 31 -19.12 -54.95 -47.36
CA PHE A 31 -20.03 -53.84 -47.10
C PHE A 31 -20.56 -53.86 -45.66
N LYS A 32 -20.94 -55.05 -45.15
CA LYS A 32 -21.33 -55.23 -43.74
C LYS A 32 -20.17 -54.91 -42.78
N GLY A 33 -18.96 -55.34 -43.11
CA GLY A 33 -17.76 -55.01 -42.32
C GLY A 33 -17.49 -53.51 -42.27
N SER A 34 -17.59 -52.82 -43.40
CA SER A 34 -17.41 -51.36 -43.50
C SER A 34 -18.50 -50.59 -42.74
N ALA A 35 -19.77 -50.99 -42.88
CA ALA A 35 -20.89 -50.39 -42.14
C ALA A 35 -20.75 -50.58 -40.61
N MET A 36 -20.29 -51.76 -40.17
CA MET A 36 -20.03 -52.02 -38.76
C MET A 36 -18.87 -51.18 -38.22
N GLN A 37 -17.78 -51.03 -38.99
CA GLN A 37 -16.66 -50.14 -38.63
C GLN A 37 -17.10 -48.68 -38.55
N MET A 38 -17.94 -48.23 -39.49
CA MET A 38 -18.49 -46.87 -39.49
C MET A 38 -19.39 -46.61 -38.28
N ASN A 39 -20.28 -47.56 -37.93
CA ASN A 39 -21.12 -47.44 -36.74
C ASN A 39 -20.29 -47.39 -35.44
N ASN A 40 -19.28 -48.26 -35.30
CA ASN A 40 -18.40 -48.24 -34.13
C ASN A 40 -17.64 -46.91 -34.01
N SER A 41 -17.17 -46.35 -35.13
CA SER A 41 -16.50 -45.03 -35.16
C SER A 41 -17.45 -43.89 -34.79
N LEU A 42 -18.71 -43.96 -35.24
CA LEU A 42 -19.74 -42.99 -34.89
C LEU A 42 -20.09 -43.07 -33.40
N GLU A 43 -20.28 -44.27 -32.85
CA GLU A 43 -20.52 -44.46 -31.40
C GLU A 43 -19.36 -43.92 -30.55
N GLN A 44 -18.12 -44.16 -30.97
CA GLN A 44 -16.94 -43.59 -30.30
C GLN A 44 -16.93 -42.07 -30.36
N SER A 45 -17.26 -41.48 -31.52
CA SER A 45 -17.33 -40.03 -31.69
C SER A 45 -18.44 -39.39 -30.83
N VAL A 46 -19.61 -40.02 -30.77
CA VAL A 46 -20.73 -39.58 -29.91
C VAL A 46 -20.33 -39.64 -28.43
N LYS A 47 -19.66 -40.72 -28.01
CA LYS A 47 -19.15 -40.85 -26.64
C LYS A 47 -18.14 -39.74 -26.30
N GLN A 48 -17.18 -39.50 -27.20
CA GLN A 48 -16.18 -38.43 -27.01
C GLN A 48 -16.83 -37.04 -26.93
N LEU A 49 -17.85 -36.77 -27.74
CA LEU A 49 -18.60 -35.51 -27.68
C LEU A 49 -19.38 -35.37 -26.38
N SER A 50 -20.01 -36.45 -25.91
CA SER A 50 -20.71 -36.48 -24.62
C SER A 50 -19.76 -36.20 -23.46
N ASP A 51 -18.58 -36.83 -23.45
CA ASP A 51 -17.57 -36.62 -22.41
C ASP A 51 -17.02 -35.18 -22.43
N LYS A 52 -16.78 -34.63 -23.64
CA LYS A 52 -16.39 -33.21 -23.80
C LYS A 52 -17.47 -32.27 -23.29
N LEU A 53 -18.74 -32.51 -23.60
CA LEU A 53 -19.86 -31.69 -23.15
C LEU A 53 -19.97 -31.70 -21.63
N SER A 54 -19.81 -32.87 -21.00
CA SER A 54 -19.80 -33.00 -19.53
C SER A 54 -18.65 -32.19 -18.91
N ASN A 55 -17.44 -32.29 -19.45
CA ASN A 55 -16.30 -31.52 -18.98
C ASN A 55 -16.49 -30.00 -19.17
N THR A 56 -17.06 -29.56 -20.30
CA THR A 56 -17.36 -28.15 -20.53
C THR A 56 -18.39 -27.62 -19.55
N ASN A 57 -19.42 -28.39 -19.21
CA ASN A 57 -20.41 -28.00 -18.22
C ASN A 57 -19.80 -27.84 -16.82
N LEU A 58 -18.88 -28.73 -16.43
CA LEU A 58 -18.13 -28.59 -15.16
C LEU A 58 -17.28 -27.30 -15.14
N ILE A 59 -16.62 -26.96 -16.25
CA ILE A 59 -15.85 -25.72 -16.35
C ILE A 59 -16.77 -24.50 -16.22
N ILE A 60 -17.94 -24.51 -16.86
CA ILE A 60 -18.92 -23.41 -16.80
C ILE A 60 -19.42 -23.22 -15.35
N GLU A 61 -19.76 -24.29 -14.64
CA GLU A 61 -20.19 -24.21 -13.24
C GLU A 61 -19.09 -23.66 -12.34
N ASN A 62 -17.83 -24.09 -12.53
CA ASN A 62 -16.70 -23.56 -11.78
C ASN A 62 -16.49 -22.06 -12.05
N LEU A 63 -16.53 -21.63 -13.31
CA LEU A 63 -16.37 -20.22 -13.68
C LEU A 63 -17.52 -19.35 -13.15
N LYS A 64 -18.74 -19.90 -13.07
CA LYS A 64 -19.89 -19.20 -12.50
C LYS A 64 -19.71 -18.99 -11.00
N SER A 65 -19.29 -20.03 -10.28
CA SER A 65 -18.95 -19.94 -8.86
C SER A 65 -17.81 -18.94 -8.59
N GLU A 66 -16.75 -18.96 -9.41
CA GLU A 66 -15.65 -18.00 -9.31
C GLU A 66 -16.11 -16.56 -9.57
N SER A 67 -16.97 -16.34 -10.56
CA SER A 67 -17.57 -15.03 -10.86
C SER A 67 -18.43 -14.50 -9.70
N GLU A 68 -19.22 -15.37 -9.06
CA GLU A 68 -19.99 -15.00 -7.86
C GLU A 68 -19.09 -14.63 -6.68
N ASN A 69 -18.02 -15.38 -6.46
CA ASN A 69 -17.03 -15.07 -5.43
C ASN A 69 -16.33 -13.72 -5.68
N LEU A 70 -15.92 -13.45 -6.92
CA LEU A 70 -15.31 -12.17 -7.29
C LEU A 70 -16.27 -11.00 -7.10
N LYS A 71 -17.56 -11.19 -7.43
CA LYS A 71 -18.59 -10.17 -7.22
C LYS A 71 -18.77 -9.84 -5.73
N ASN A 72 -18.78 -10.87 -4.88
CA ASN A 72 -18.88 -10.68 -3.42
C ASN A 72 -17.65 -9.97 -2.85
N ASN A 73 -16.45 -10.36 -3.27
CA ASN A 73 -15.20 -9.71 -2.86
C ASN A 73 -15.16 -8.23 -3.28
N ASN A 74 -15.61 -7.92 -4.50
CA ASN A 74 -15.67 -6.53 -4.96
C ASN A 74 -16.65 -5.69 -4.13
N ALA A 75 -17.81 -6.24 -3.75
CA ALA A 75 -18.75 -5.54 -2.88
C ALA A 75 -18.14 -5.24 -1.50
N GLU A 76 -17.38 -6.18 -0.94
CA GLU A 76 -16.67 -5.98 0.34
C GLU A 76 -15.59 -4.89 0.23
N ILE A 77 -14.79 -4.89 -0.84
CA ILE A 77 -13.75 -3.89 -1.07
C ILE A 77 -14.36 -2.49 -1.20
N ILE A 78 -15.46 -2.35 -1.96
CA ILE A 78 -16.17 -1.07 -2.10
C ILE A 78 -16.67 -0.57 -0.74
N GLY A 79 -17.22 -1.46 0.10
CA GLY A 79 -17.63 -1.12 1.46
C GLY A 79 -16.48 -0.61 2.33
N LYS A 80 -15.32 -1.29 2.29
CA LYS A 80 -14.11 -0.86 3.02
C LYS A 80 -13.58 0.48 2.50
N LEU A 81 -13.64 0.71 1.20
CA LEU A 81 -13.16 1.95 0.57
C LEU A 81 -14.01 3.15 1.00
N HIS A 82 -15.34 3.01 1.00
CA HIS A 82 -16.24 4.06 1.52
C HIS A 82 -16.02 4.35 3.00
N ALA A 83 -15.76 3.33 3.83
CA ALA A 83 -15.45 3.54 5.24
C ALA A 83 -14.14 4.33 5.43
N LEU A 84 -13.11 4.03 4.64
CA LEU A 84 -11.83 4.76 4.64
C LEU A 84 -11.98 6.21 4.14
N GLU A 85 -12.76 6.44 3.09
CA GLU A 85 -13.03 7.79 2.58
C GLU A 85 -13.73 8.64 3.64
N THR A 86 -14.72 8.07 4.32
CA THR A 86 -15.46 8.74 5.40
C THR A 86 -14.54 9.08 6.58
N ASP A 87 -13.69 8.14 7.01
CA ASP A 87 -12.72 8.35 8.10
C ASP A 87 -11.68 9.43 7.73
N SER A 88 -11.24 9.46 6.46
CA SER A 88 -10.31 10.48 5.96
C SER A 88 -10.93 11.89 5.89
N ALA A 89 -12.21 12.00 5.52
CA ALA A 89 -12.94 13.26 5.49
C ALA A 89 -13.12 13.84 6.90
N MET A 90 -13.43 12.99 7.89
CA MET A 90 -13.56 13.38 9.29
C MET A 90 -12.22 13.91 9.85
N ARG A 91 -11.11 13.23 9.54
CA ARG A 91 -9.76 13.65 9.93
C ARG A 91 -9.34 15.00 9.34
N LEU A 92 -9.71 15.29 8.10
CA LEU A 92 -9.41 16.58 7.46
C LEU A 92 -10.17 17.75 8.12
N GLU A 93 -11.40 17.51 8.55
CA GLU A 93 -12.20 18.50 9.28
C GLU A 93 -11.60 18.75 10.68
N ASP A 94 -11.16 17.68 11.36
CA ASP A 94 -10.46 17.75 12.65
C ASP A 94 -9.15 18.53 12.54
N GLU A 95 -8.30 18.27 11.53
CA GLU A 95 -7.05 19.02 11.32
C GLU A 95 -7.31 20.51 11.08
N THR A 96 -8.38 20.85 10.35
CA THR A 96 -8.74 22.24 10.06
C THR A 96 -9.22 22.96 11.31
N ASN A 97 -10.01 22.29 12.15
CA ASN A 97 -10.49 22.82 13.42
C ASN A 97 -9.36 22.94 14.45
N ILE A 98 -8.45 21.97 14.51
CA ILE A 98 -7.23 22.02 15.33
C ILE A 98 -6.35 23.21 14.91
N LYS A 99 -6.15 23.45 13.62
CA LYS A 99 -5.41 24.64 13.13
C LYS A 99 -6.07 25.96 13.54
N LYS A 100 -7.40 26.04 13.57
CA LYS A 100 -8.13 27.23 14.06
C LYS A 100 -7.91 27.41 15.57
N ILE A 101 -7.94 26.33 16.34
CA ILE A 101 -7.67 26.37 17.79
C ILE A 101 -6.24 26.86 18.06
N TYR A 102 -5.24 26.34 17.34
CA TYR A 102 -3.86 26.84 17.48
C TYR A 102 -3.74 28.33 17.17
N LYS A 103 -4.38 28.83 16.10
CA LYS A 103 -4.40 30.27 15.80
C LYS A 103 -5.03 31.12 16.90
N ILE A 104 -6.07 30.60 17.56
CA ILE A 104 -6.72 31.29 18.68
C ILE A 104 -5.78 31.31 19.88
N ILE A 105 -5.18 30.16 20.22
CA ILE A 105 -4.22 30.03 21.34
C ILE A 105 -3.03 30.96 21.12
N ASP A 106 -2.45 30.98 19.92
CA ASP A 106 -1.30 31.83 19.56
C ASP A 106 -1.64 33.34 19.61
N SER A 107 -2.93 33.70 19.56
CA SER A 107 -3.39 35.10 19.63
C SER A 107 -3.68 35.58 21.06
N LEU A 108 -3.62 34.70 22.06
CA LEU A 108 -3.85 35.06 23.45
C LEU A 108 -2.66 35.86 23.99
N PRO A 109 -2.89 36.97 24.72
CA PRO A 109 -1.82 37.87 25.17
C PRO A 109 -0.85 37.24 26.19
N GLU A 110 -1.28 36.18 26.86
CA GLU A 110 -0.48 35.45 27.85
C GLU A 110 0.32 34.30 27.25
N VAL A 111 0.09 33.99 25.96
CA VAL A 111 0.77 32.91 25.26
C VAL A 111 1.96 33.48 24.51
N SER A 112 3.15 32.93 24.76
CA SER A 112 4.34 33.28 23.99
C SER A 112 5.03 32.03 23.48
N LYS A 113 5.39 32.06 22.19
CA LYS A 113 6.18 31.02 21.54
C LYS A 113 7.58 31.54 21.29
N LYS A 114 8.57 30.80 21.76
CA LYS A 114 10.00 31.11 21.57
C LYS A 114 10.72 29.90 21.02
N LEU A 115 11.79 30.14 20.29
CA LEU A 115 12.69 29.09 19.82
C LEU A 115 13.98 29.20 20.64
N ALA A 116 14.47 28.08 21.18
CA ALA A 116 15.69 28.10 21.99
C ALA A 116 16.48 26.81 21.86
N PHE A 117 17.79 26.92 22.08
CA PHE A 117 18.62 25.76 22.40
C PHE A 117 18.54 25.45 23.89
N ILE A 118 18.37 24.18 24.23
CA ILE A 118 18.60 23.72 25.60
C ILE A 118 20.11 23.60 25.79
N LYS A 119 20.69 24.46 26.62
CA LYS A 119 22.12 24.41 26.98
C LYS A 119 22.36 23.41 28.07
N GLU A 120 21.50 23.39 29.08
CA GLU A 120 21.64 22.52 30.25
C GLU A 120 20.29 22.19 30.85
N LEU A 121 20.17 20.98 31.40
CA LEU A 121 19.10 20.58 32.30
C LEU A 121 19.69 20.44 33.71
N ARG A 122 19.18 21.20 34.68
CA ARG A 122 19.66 21.19 36.06
C ARG A 122 18.59 20.68 37.01
N ASN A 123 18.96 19.81 37.94
CA ASN A 123 18.11 19.44 39.07
C ASN A 123 18.60 20.16 40.33
N GLU A 124 17.79 21.09 40.84
CA GLU A 124 18.09 21.79 42.08
C GLU A 124 17.00 21.46 43.10
N LYS A 125 17.35 20.63 44.08
CA LYS A 125 16.45 20.22 45.19
C LYS A 125 15.14 19.58 44.69
N GLY A 126 15.20 18.80 43.61
CA GLY A 126 14.04 18.09 43.04
C GLY A 126 13.23 18.92 42.04
N ILE A 127 13.64 20.16 41.77
CA ILE A 127 13.05 21.01 40.73
C ILE A 127 13.97 20.99 39.52
N TYR A 128 13.41 20.66 38.36
CA TYR A 128 14.13 20.67 37.09
C TYR A 128 14.06 22.05 36.44
N TYR A 129 15.22 22.52 35.99
CA TYR A 129 15.37 23.79 35.28
C TYR A 129 16.03 23.58 33.94
N LEU A 130 15.50 24.24 32.92
CA LEU A 130 16.13 24.36 31.62
C LEU A 130 16.88 25.68 31.55
N VAL A 131 18.14 25.60 31.14
CA VAL A 131 18.93 26.75 30.73
C VAL A 131 18.76 26.92 29.23
N LEU A 132 18.04 27.96 28.83
CA LEU A 132 17.62 28.22 27.47
C LEU A 132 18.44 29.34 26.85
N ASP A 133 18.84 29.13 25.61
CA ASP A 133 19.51 30.13 24.77
C ASP A 133 18.59 30.46 23.59
N TYR A 134 17.87 31.58 23.70
CA TYR A 134 16.86 31.95 22.72
C TYR A 134 17.46 32.34 21.39
N VAL A 135 16.80 31.94 20.32
CA VAL A 135 17.26 32.17 18.95
C VAL A 135 16.11 32.55 18.03
N ASN A 136 16.44 33.29 16.99
CA ASN A 136 15.54 33.63 15.91
C ASN A 136 15.86 32.76 14.70
N TRP A 137 14.83 32.21 14.07
CA TRP A 137 14.94 31.45 12.82
C TRP A 137 14.50 32.34 11.65
N PHE A 138 15.43 32.61 10.74
CA PHE A 138 15.19 33.34 9.51
C PHE A 138 15.23 32.41 8.29
N SER A 139 14.47 32.75 7.25
CA SER A 139 14.41 32.00 5.99
C SER A 139 14.52 32.91 4.77
N GLY A 140 15.04 32.38 3.65
CA GLY A 140 15.08 33.09 2.38
C GLY A 140 15.97 34.34 2.41
N ASP A 141 15.45 35.47 1.95
CA ASP A 141 16.22 36.71 1.90
C ASP A 141 16.44 37.35 3.27
N ASP A 142 15.53 37.11 4.23
CA ASP A 142 15.72 37.53 5.63
C ASP A 142 16.89 36.78 6.28
N ALA A 143 17.09 35.50 5.92
CA ALA A 143 18.23 34.73 6.40
C ALA A 143 19.56 35.32 5.90
N LYS A 144 19.64 35.70 4.62
CA LYS A 144 20.83 36.33 4.03
C LYS A 144 21.11 37.69 4.66
N LYS A 145 20.05 38.47 4.89
CA LYS A 145 20.14 39.79 5.54
C LYS A 145 20.67 39.64 6.97
N ALA A 146 20.09 38.74 7.76
CA ALA A 146 20.50 38.48 9.13
C ALA A 146 21.97 38.00 9.19
N ALA A 147 22.35 37.04 8.33
CA ALA A 147 23.72 36.55 8.27
C ALA A 147 24.73 37.64 7.88
N LYS A 148 24.35 38.59 7.01
CA LYS A 148 25.20 39.73 6.63
C LYS A 148 25.36 40.72 7.77
N GLU A 149 24.30 41.05 8.48
CA GLU A 149 24.33 41.91 9.67
C GLU A 149 25.24 41.32 10.77
N ASP A 150 25.32 39.99 10.86
CA ASP A 150 26.17 39.28 11.83
C ASP A 150 27.61 39.05 11.33
N ASN A 151 28.00 39.66 10.20
CA ASN A 151 29.29 39.48 9.54
C ASN A 151 29.63 38.01 9.18
N ASN A 152 28.61 37.16 9.00
CA ASN A 152 28.76 35.77 8.59
C ASN A 152 27.97 35.45 7.30
N PRO A 153 28.27 36.13 6.17
CA PRO A 153 27.48 36.03 4.94
C PRO A 153 27.57 34.65 4.25
N ASN A 154 28.47 33.77 4.69
CA ASN A 154 28.69 32.44 4.14
C ASN A 154 28.37 31.33 5.16
N ALA A 155 27.50 31.60 6.14
CA ALA A 155 27.10 30.61 7.14
C ALA A 155 26.55 29.35 6.45
N ALA A 156 26.96 28.16 6.91
CA ALA A 156 26.56 26.88 6.33
C ALA A 156 25.03 26.72 6.25
N SER A 157 24.28 27.29 7.20
CA SER A 157 22.81 27.26 7.20
C SER A 157 22.17 27.96 5.99
N LEU A 158 22.86 28.95 5.39
CA LEU A 158 22.37 29.65 4.19
C LEU A 158 22.34 28.75 2.96
N SER A 159 23.10 27.63 2.94
CA SER A 159 23.05 26.65 1.86
C SER A 159 21.65 26.03 1.68
N ASN A 160 20.89 25.97 2.78
CA ASN A 160 19.49 25.56 2.80
C ASN A 160 18.51 26.76 2.87
N ASN A 161 18.98 27.99 2.61
CA ASN A 161 18.24 29.24 2.77
C ASN A 161 17.70 29.51 4.18
N PHE A 162 18.38 29.05 5.23
CA PHE A 162 18.00 29.32 6.61
C PHE A 162 19.14 29.94 7.43
N TYR A 163 18.80 30.69 8.47
CA TYR A 163 19.79 31.24 9.39
C TYR A 163 19.21 31.31 10.78
N ILE A 164 19.88 30.67 11.74
CA ILE A 164 19.53 30.74 13.15
C ILE A 164 20.49 31.73 13.80
N ARG A 165 19.93 32.85 14.26
CA ARG A 165 20.67 33.90 14.95
C ARG A 165 20.41 33.80 16.44
N ASN A 166 21.47 33.97 17.20
CA ASN A 166 21.36 34.31 18.61
C ASN A 166 21.64 35.82 18.78
N GLU A 167 20.59 36.61 18.99
CA GLU A 167 20.72 38.08 19.14
C GLU A 167 21.30 38.48 20.50
N ARG A 168 21.10 37.64 21.52
CA ARG A 168 21.55 37.88 22.89
C ARG A 168 21.86 36.56 23.56
N VAL A 169 23.12 36.38 23.96
CA VAL A 169 23.56 35.24 24.78
C VAL A 169 23.07 35.46 26.21
N GLU A 170 21.76 35.44 26.40
CA GLU A 170 21.08 35.48 27.69
C GLU A 170 20.58 34.06 27.97
N ASN A 171 21.25 33.40 28.92
CA ASN A 171 20.90 32.04 29.35
C ASN A 171 19.78 32.13 30.39
N ASP A 172 18.54 32.10 29.92
CA ASP A 172 17.38 32.17 30.80
C ASP A 172 17.13 30.82 31.46
N LYS A 173 16.93 30.87 32.78
CA LYS A 173 16.63 29.70 33.59
C LYS A 173 15.13 29.59 33.80
N VAL A 174 14.53 28.53 33.26
CA VAL A 174 13.09 28.28 33.29
C VAL A 174 12.79 26.99 34.04
N VAL A 175 11.72 26.98 34.83
CA VAL A 175 11.25 25.76 35.51
C VAL A 175 10.58 24.83 34.50
N LEU A 176 11.03 23.57 34.46
CA LEU A 176 10.34 22.50 33.72
C LEU A 176 9.38 21.80 34.68
N GLY A 177 8.08 22.07 34.51
CA GLY A 177 7.02 21.39 35.25
C GLY A 177 6.84 19.94 34.79
N ASN A 178 6.37 19.08 35.69
CA ASN A 178 6.02 17.69 35.36
C ASN A 178 4.79 17.56 34.45
N ASP A 179 4.03 18.65 34.30
CA ASP A 179 2.88 18.78 33.43
C ASP A 179 3.21 19.41 32.07
N ALA A 180 4.48 19.71 31.81
CA ALA A 180 4.91 20.13 30.49
C ALA A 180 4.78 18.97 29.49
N MET A 181 4.24 19.27 28.31
CA MET A 181 4.21 18.33 27.20
C MET A 181 5.55 18.38 26.47
N ILE A 182 6.18 17.23 26.27
CA ILE A 182 7.53 17.14 25.71
C ILE A 182 7.48 16.22 24.49
N TYR A 183 7.89 16.75 23.35
CA TYR A 183 7.97 16.03 22.09
C TYR A 183 9.40 16.11 21.54
N GLU A 184 9.99 14.95 21.34
CA GLU A 184 11.32 14.81 20.72
C GLU A 184 11.20 14.25 19.31
N LEU A 185 12.14 14.61 18.45
CA LEU A 185 12.25 14.06 17.11
C LEU A 185 12.82 12.64 17.17
N ASN A 186 12.05 11.70 16.65
CA ASN A 186 12.50 10.35 16.34
C ASN A 186 12.47 10.17 14.82
N GLY A 187 13.62 10.39 14.18
CA GLY A 187 13.69 10.50 12.72
C GLY A 187 12.96 11.75 12.22
N ALA A 188 11.91 11.57 11.42
CA ALA A 188 11.11 12.66 10.85
C ALA A 188 9.81 12.96 11.62
N MET A 189 9.54 12.25 12.72
CA MET A 189 8.29 12.39 13.47
C MET A 189 8.54 12.86 14.90
N LEU A 190 7.67 13.73 15.39
CA LEU A 190 7.61 14.12 16.80
C LEU A 190 6.95 12.99 17.60
N LYS A 191 7.62 12.58 18.68
CA LYS A 191 7.11 11.57 19.62
C LYS A 191 7.01 12.18 21.01
N TYR A 192 5.87 11.99 21.65
CA TYR A 192 5.68 12.35 23.05
C TYR A 192 6.63 11.56 23.95
N ILE A 193 7.28 12.24 24.89
CA ILE A 193 8.17 11.66 25.89
C ILE A 193 7.69 12.08 27.27
N GLU A 194 7.69 11.13 28.21
CA GLU A 194 7.31 11.40 29.59
C GLU A 194 8.37 12.25 30.30
N PHE A 195 7.93 13.10 31.23
CA PHE A 195 8.83 13.97 32.00
C PHE A 195 10.01 13.23 32.64
N ASN A 196 9.78 12.06 33.23
CA ASN A 196 10.83 11.27 33.88
C ASN A 196 11.82 10.66 32.86
N GLU A 197 11.34 10.32 31.67
CA GLU A 197 12.19 9.83 30.58
C GLU A 197 13.06 10.99 30.07
N PHE A 198 12.46 12.16 29.82
CA PHE A 198 13.16 13.36 29.37
C PHE A 198 14.19 13.88 30.37
N THR A 199 13.90 13.79 31.67
CA THR A 199 14.80 14.28 32.73
C THR A 199 15.82 13.26 33.21
N SER A 200 15.72 12.00 32.75
CA SER A 200 16.73 10.99 33.03
C SER A 200 18.05 11.38 32.36
N GLU A 201 19.17 11.25 33.07
CA GLU A 201 20.52 11.70 32.65
C GLU A 201 21.02 11.11 31.30
N LYS A 202 20.25 10.24 30.64
CA LYS A 202 20.55 9.62 29.34
C LYS A 202 20.04 10.42 28.14
N SER A 203 19.11 11.36 28.32
CA SER A 203 18.70 12.27 27.24
C SER A 203 19.80 13.33 27.08
N ASN A 204 20.63 13.22 26.06
CA ASN A 204 21.56 14.30 25.71
C ASN A 204 20.74 15.46 25.13
N THR A 205 20.12 16.26 26.00
CA THR A 205 19.27 17.40 25.62
C THR A 205 20.09 18.61 25.16
N THR A 206 21.41 18.56 25.35
CA THR A 206 22.37 19.63 25.05
C THR A 206 22.41 19.97 23.56
N ASN A 207 22.33 21.27 23.24
CA ASN A 207 22.40 21.82 21.87
C ASN A 207 21.30 21.35 20.91
N ARG A 208 20.20 20.79 21.43
CA ARG A 208 18.98 20.51 20.66
C ARG A 208 18.10 21.75 20.63
N LEU A 209 17.44 21.96 19.50
CA LEU A 209 16.62 23.13 19.22
C LEU A 209 15.15 22.79 19.52
N PHE A 210 14.48 23.63 20.29
CA PHE A 210 13.08 23.42 20.66
C PHE A 210 12.24 24.65 20.40
N ASN A 211 11.04 24.43 19.87
CA ASN A 211 9.92 25.35 20.01
C ASN A 211 9.38 25.21 21.44
N ILE A 212 9.26 26.35 22.12
CA ILE A 212 8.87 26.42 23.53
C ILE A 212 7.63 27.30 23.63
N LEU A 213 6.57 26.77 24.23
CA LEU A 213 5.36 27.52 24.51
C LEU A 213 5.28 27.87 25.99
N PHE A 214 5.06 29.14 26.26
CA PHE A 214 4.79 29.65 27.59
C PHE A 214 3.35 30.16 27.69
N VAL A 215 2.73 29.94 28.84
CA VAL A 215 1.44 30.53 29.22
C VAL A 215 1.63 31.20 30.57
N SER A 216 1.50 32.52 30.63
CA SER A 216 1.74 33.30 31.87
C SER A 216 3.07 32.92 32.54
N ASP A 217 4.16 32.94 31.75
CA ASP A 217 5.54 32.58 32.13
C ASP A 217 5.80 31.12 32.53
N LYS A 218 4.76 30.27 32.51
CA LYS A 218 4.92 28.83 32.71
C LYS A 218 5.19 28.12 31.40
N LEU A 219 6.26 27.33 31.33
CA LEU A 219 6.54 26.45 30.20
C LEU A 219 5.52 25.30 30.17
N ILE A 220 4.77 25.19 29.07
CA ILE A 220 3.73 24.18 28.88
C ILE A 220 4.11 23.16 27.80
N LEU A 221 4.90 23.55 26.80
CA LEU A 221 5.22 22.70 25.66
C LEU A 221 6.69 22.85 25.23
N LEU A 222 7.32 21.72 24.95
CA LEU A 222 8.61 21.58 24.27
C LEU A 222 8.43 20.70 23.04
N GLU A 223 8.73 21.24 21.87
CA GLU A 223 8.72 20.50 20.61
C GLU A 223 10.06 20.63 19.90
N GLU A 224 10.81 19.54 19.83
CA GLU A 224 12.10 19.54 19.15
C GLU A 224 11.96 19.90 17.66
N GLN A 225 12.86 20.71 17.16
CA GLN A 225 12.89 21.17 15.77
C GLN A 225 14.08 20.57 15.04
N TYR A 226 13.83 20.12 13.81
CA TYR A 226 14.89 19.63 12.95
C TYR A 226 15.77 20.81 12.56
N ARG A 227 17.09 20.63 12.66
CA ARG A 227 18.07 21.59 12.19
C ARG A 227 18.62 21.09 10.84
N PRO A 228 18.32 21.79 9.73
CA PRO A 228 18.86 21.47 8.41
C PRO A 228 20.38 21.66 8.31
#